data_AF-A0A0N0BQB4-F1
#
_entry.id   AF-A0A0N0BQB4-F1
#
_cell.length_a   1.000
_cell.length_b   1.000
_cell.length_c   1.000
_cell.angle_alpha   90.00
_cell.angle_beta   90.00
_cell.angle_gamma   90.00
#
_symmetry.space_group_name_H-M   'P 1'
#
loop_
_entity.id
_entity.type
_entity.pdbx_description
1 polymer ?
#
loop_
_entity_poly.entity_id
_entity_poly.type
_entity_poly.pdbx_seq_one_letter_code
_entity_poly.pdbx_strand_id
1 'polypeptide(L)'
;MNRRNYIAIAGSSLTLLAGCTTGEESTDGETSTTATDSPGTESVTETPTDTPTPEPDPKATITDAGLLRERERYTDLARDIGSVGLGGEVIVGLEYELPVKDGAVSAIIQATVYDDDDTELDRSSMDSDAVVQDGSAFVSHEGWFAFDTSDWHTGRYTIELVINATEYGTTADPVTVEFDIVEPLGESDVALELVEKPNTIRVNEPFDLTYNIRNVSDRDSSLTVDAVVVDHEEVDAVELERDLSGNIPAGGREQFSEVDFSTNVTGEFTYRIPELGVGFPFTVEPPRD
;
A
#
# COMPACT_ATOMS: atom_id res chain seq x y z
N MET A 1 20.37 -8.14 -5.42
CA MET A 1 20.54 -6.67 -5.54
C MET A 1 19.94 -6.20 -6.87
N ASN A 2 18.67 -5.81 -6.86
CA ASN A 2 18.03 -5.04 -7.93
C ASN A 2 17.28 -3.89 -7.25
N ARG A 3 17.83 -2.68 -7.33
CA ARG A 3 17.15 -1.45 -6.87
C ARG A 3 16.22 -0.99 -7.99
N ARG A 4 14.92 -1.10 -7.79
CA ARG A 4 13.92 -0.49 -8.67
C ARG A 4 13.29 0.68 -7.92
N ASN A 5 13.61 1.88 -8.36
CA ASN A 5 13.01 3.13 -7.90
C ASN A 5 11.59 3.23 -8.47
N TYR A 6 10.60 3.46 -7.62
CA TYR A 6 9.24 3.79 -8.05
C TYR A 6 9.04 5.30 -8.06
N ILE A 7 8.44 5.80 -9.14
CA ILE A 7 8.09 7.21 -9.37
C ILE A 7 6.67 7.41 -8.85
N ALA A 8 6.50 8.27 -7.85
CA ALA A 8 5.18 8.77 -7.44
C ALA A 8 4.63 9.72 -8.52
N ILE A 9 3.46 9.39 -9.08
CA ILE A 9 2.76 10.23 -10.05
C ILE A 9 1.84 11.17 -9.27
N ALA A 10 2.25 12.42 -9.08
CA ALA A 10 1.38 13.49 -8.61
C ALA A 10 0.63 14.11 -9.80
N GLY A 11 -0.68 13.88 -9.88
CA GLY A 11 -1.58 14.55 -10.81
C GLY A 11 -2.02 15.89 -10.26
N SER A 12 -1.80 16.98 -11.00
CA SER A 12 -2.37 18.29 -10.68
C SER A 12 -2.73 19.07 -11.95
N SER A 13 -4.02 19.11 -12.25
CA SER A 13 -4.63 19.99 -13.25
C SER A 13 -4.85 21.39 -12.67
N LEU A 14 -4.05 22.35 -13.15
CA LEU A 14 -4.16 23.77 -12.82
C LEU A 14 -5.25 24.46 -13.64
N THR A 15 -6.26 25.01 -12.97
CA THR A 15 -7.15 26.04 -13.52
C THR A 15 -6.78 27.37 -12.87
N LEU A 16 -6.20 28.28 -13.66
CA LEU A 16 -5.80 29.63 -13.22
C LEU A 16 -7.01 30.58 -13.24
N LEU A 17 -7.28 31.23 -12.11
CA LEU A 17 -8.06 32.47 -12.05
C LEU A 17 -7.23 33.57 -11.37
N ALA A 18 -7.24 34.73 -12.01
CA ALA A 18 -6.42 35.90 -11.75
C ALA A 18 -7.11 36.95 -10.87
N GLY A 19 -6.31 37.84 -10.27
CA GLY A 19 -6.69 39.17 -9.74
C GLY A 19 -5.70 39.62 -8.64
N CYS A 20 -4.74 40.54 -8.85
CA CYS A 20 -4.83 42.02 -8.85
C CYS A 20 -5.65 42.55 -7.65
N THR A 21 -5.18 43.42 -6.74
CA THR A 21 -4.61 44.80 -6.88
C THR A 21 -4.05 45.26 -5.51
N THR A 22 -2.80 45.74 -5.36
CA THR A 22 -2.30 47.16 -5.32
C THR A 22 -3.02 48.20 -4.43
N GLY A 23 -2.22 48.83 -3.55
CA GLY A 23 -2.37 50.17 -2.93
C GLY A 23 -1.32 50.32 -1.79
N GLU A 24 -0.17 51.01 -1.92
CA GLU A 24 0.09 52.47 -1.98
C GLU A 24 -0.67 53.27 -0.90
N GLU A 25 -0.13 54.23 -0.13
CA GLU A 25 1.20 54.79 0.12
C GLU A 25 1.01 55.78 1.32
N SER A 26 2.09 56.08 2.05
CA SER A 26 2.45 57.38 2.69
C SER A 26 1.44 58.20 3.54
N THR A 27 1.90 58.73 4.68
CA THR A 27 2.25 60.17 4.86
C THR A 27 2.57 60.52 6.33
N ASP A 28 3.72 61.19 6.49
CA ASP A 28 4.27 61.88 7.66
C ASP A 28 3.38 62.99 8.27
N GLY A 29 3.70 63.43 9.49
CA GLY A 29 3.38 64.81 9.89
C GLY A 29 3.27 65.15 11.38
N GLU A 30 4.42 65.46 11.99
CA GLU A 30 4.71 66.58 12.92
C GLU A 30 3.81 66.99 14.12
N THR A 31 4.45 66.90 15.30
CA THR A 31 4.88 68.01 16.22
C THR A 31 3.92 68.68 17.24
N SER A 32 4.41 68.63 18.50
CA SER A 32 4.30 69.55 19.66
C SER A 32 3.03 69.59 20.55
N THR A 33 3.20 69.26 21.84
CA THR A 33 3.25 70.27 22.92
C THR A 33 3.70 69.70 24.28
N THR A 34 4.40 70.55 25.02
CA THR A 34 5.03 70.34 26.33
C THR A 34 4.01 70.43 27.48
N ALA A 35 4.10 69.51 28.45
CA ALA A 35 3.61 69.73 29.82
C ALA A 35 4.53 69.02 30.81
N THR A 36 5.20 69.81 31.64
CA THR A 36 6.03 69.37 32.76
C THR A 36 5.12 69.07 33.95
N ASP A 37 5.11 67.84 34.44
CA ASP A 37 4.52 67.47 35.73
C ASP A 37 5.53 66.72 36.60
N SER A 38 5.46 66.95 37.92
CA SER A 38 6.40 66.49 38.94
C SER A 38 6.44 64.97 39.09
N PRO A 39 7.57 64.37 39.54
CA PRO A 39 7.67 62.93 39.71
C PRO A 39 6.89 62.48 40.96
N GLY A 40 5.69 61.97 40.74
CA GLY A 40 5.04 61.04 41.67
C GLY A 40 5.71 59.68 41.52
N THR A 41 6.26 59.14 42.61
CA THR A 41 6.76 57.77 42.65
C THR A 41 5.56 56.80 42.67
N GLU A 42 5.01 56.53 41.48
CA GLU A 42 4.12 55.41 41.26
C GLU A 42 4.96 54.13 41.18
N SER A 43 4.78 53.23 42.15
CA SER A 43 5.33 51.88 42.08
C SER A 43 4.59 51.16 40.95
N VAL A 44 5.17 51.17 39.75
CA VAL A 44 4.75 50.31 38.63
C VAL A 44 4.88 48.88 39.14
N THR A 45 3.76 48.27 39.51
CA THR A 45 3.70 46.82 39.68
C THR A 45 3.75 46.27 38.26
N GLU A 46 4.94 45.83 37.84
CA GLU A 46 5.10 45.08 36.60
C GLU A 46 4.13 43.90 36.67
N THR A 47 3.08 43.96 35.87
CA THR A 47 2.25 42.78 35.63
C THR A 47 3.17 41.80 34.94
N PRO A 48 3.35 40.56 35.44
CA PRO A 48 4.16 39.58 34.75
C PRO A 48 3.58 39.44 33.34
N THR A 49 4.34 39.86 32.34
CA THR A 49 4.05 39.56 30.95
C THR A 49 4.14 38.06 30.86
N ASP A 50 3.01 37.38 30.64
CA ASP A 50 2.99 35.96 30.35
C ASP A 50 3.94 35.72 29.17
N THR A 51 5.09 35.12 29.46
CA THR A 51 6.01 34.67 28.42
C THR A 51 5.22 33.65 27.60
N PRO A 52 5.01 33.87 26.28
CA PRO A 52 4.30 32.91 25.47
C PRO A 52 5.04 31.58 25.60
N THR A 53 4.33 30.56 26.08
CA THR A 53 4.86 29.21 26.06
C THR A 53 5.00 28.83 24.59
N PRO A 54 6.18 28.39 24.12
CA PRO A 54 6.34 27.98 22.73
C PRO A 54 5.33 26.87 22.42
N GLU A 55 4.59 27.04 21.33
CA GLU A 55 3.71 26.00 20.82
C GLU A 55 4.59 24.79 20.44
N PRO A 56 4.19 23.55 20.78
CA PRO A 56 4.96 22.38 20.40
C PRO A 56 5.06 22.31 18.87
N ASP A 57 6.23 21.91 18.37
CA ASP A 57 6.42 21.73 16.93
C ASP A 57 5.40 20.71 16.39
N PRO A 58 4.75 21.01 15.25
CA PRO A 58 3.88 20.06 14.56
C PRO A 58 4.57 18.71 14.32
N LYS A 59 3.80 17.63 14.45
CA LYS A 59 4.28 16.26 14.25
C LYS A 59 3.50 15.57 13.14
N ALA A 60 4.16 14.67 12.44
CA ALA A 60 3.46 13.69 11.62
C ALA A 60 2.60 12.77 12.51
N THR A 61 1.52 12.23 11.94
CA THR A 61 0.63 11.29 12.61
C THR A 61 0.32 10.14 11.66
N ILE A 62 0.41 8.90 12.12
CA ILE A 62 -0.15 7.74 11.41
C ILE A 62 -1.61 7.64 11.85
N THR A 63 -2.54 7.86 10.93
CA THR A 63 -3.98 7.89 11.22
C THR A 63 -4.62 6.53 11.14
N ASP A 64 -4.08 5.66 10.27
CA ASP A 64 -4.51 4.26 10.16
C ASP A 64 -3.37 3.38 9.63
N ALA A 65 -3.39 2.10 9.98
CA ALA A 65 -2.43 1.12 9.47
C ALA A 65 -3.00 -0.30 9.53
N GLY A 66 -2.59 -1.15 8.60
CA GLY A 66 -3.03 -2.53 8.54
C GLY A 66 -2.42 -3.29 7.38
N LEU A 67 -2.67 -4.59 7.31
CA LEU A 67 -2.25 -5.40 6.17
C LEU A 67 -3.09 -5.10 4.92
N LEU A 68 -2.50 -5.33 3.75
CA LEU A 68 -3.12 -5.19 2.44
C LEU A 68 -3.12 -6.53 1.71
N ARG A 69 -4.16 -6.77 0.90
CA ARG A 69 -4.31 -8.01 0.12
C ARG A 69 -3.36 -8.07 -1.08
N GLU A 70 -3.25 -6.94 -1.79
CA GLU A 70 -2.44 -6.79 -3.00
C GLU A 70 -2.04 -5.33 -3.18
N ARG A 71 -1.02 -5.12 -4.00
CA ARG A 71 -0.57 -3.78 -4.40
C ARG A 71 -1.61 -3.17 -5.36
N GLU A 72 -1.85 -1.86 -5.25
CA GLU A 72 -2.59 -1.04 -6.24
C GLU A 72 -4.10 -1.30 -6.42
N ARG A 73 -4.69 -2.41 -5.91
CA ARG A 73 -6.10 -2.77 -6.17
C ARG A 73 -7.06 -2.65 -4.97
N TYR A 74 -6.56 -2.45 -3.76
CA TYR A 74 -7.39 -2.12 -2.60
C TYR A 74 -6.78 -0.91 -1.87
N THR A 75 -7.44 0.24 -1.96
CA THR A 75 -7.09 1.47 -1.22
C THR A 75 -7.55 1.40 0.23
N ASP A 76 -8.50 0.53 0.54
CA ASP A 76 -8.97 0.33 1.90
C ASP A 76 -8.00 -0.63 2.61
N LEU A 77 -7.41 -0.17 3.73
CA LEU A 77 -6.59 -1.01 4.60
C LEU A 77 -7.38 -2.28 4.95
N ALA A 78 -6.87 -3.44 4.51
CA ALA A 78 -7.57 -4.71 4.61
C ALA A 78 -7.50 -5.23 6.04
N ARG A 79 -8.33 -4.66 6.92
CA ARG A 79 -8.46 -4.99 8.35
C ARG A 79 -8.86 -6.45 8.62
N ASP A 80 -9.20 -7.20 7.58
CA ASP A 80 -9.65 -8.60 7.67
C ASP A 80 -8.52 -9.61 7.46
N ILE A 81 -7.27 -9.19 7.20
CA ILE A 81 -6.13 -10.12 7.10
C ILE A 81 -5.37 -10.14 8.42
N GLY A 82 -5.42 -11.27 9.12
CA GLY A 82 -4.61 -11.53 10.32
C GLY A 82 -3.35 -12.36 10.05
N SER A 83 -3.26 -13.02 8.90
CA SER A 83 -2.15 -13.92 8.59
C SER A 83 -1.79 -13.98 7.10
N VAL A 84 -0.51 -14.30 6.84
CA VAL A 84 0.08 -14.42 5.51
C VAL A 84 0.75 -15.80 5.41
N GLY A 85 0.59 -16.46 4.26
CA GLY A 85 1.23 -17.75 4.00
C GLY A 85 2.74 -17.59 3.81
N LEU A 86 3.52 -18.51 4.36
CA LEU A 86 4.97 -18.56 4.19
C LEU A 86 5.34 -18.62 2.70
N GLY A 87 6.32 -17.81 2.29
CA GLY A 87 6.68 -17.63 0.87
C GLY A 87 5.79 -16.62 0.13
N GLY A 88 4.70 -16.18 0.76
CA GLY A 88 3.90 -15.05 0.30
C GLY A 88 4.54 -13.70 0.64
N GLU A 89 3.94 -12.64 0.13
CA GLU A 89 4.36 -11.27 0.42
C GLU A 89 3.48 -10.65 1.50
N VAL A 90 4.09 -10.11 2.55
CA VAL A 90 3.39 -9.29 3.55
C VAL A 90 3.38 -7.86 3.05
N ILE A 91 2.20 -7.30 2.86
CA ILE A 91 2.04 -5.89 2.47
C ILE A 91 1.37 -5.15 3.62
N VAL A 92 2.01 -4.11 4.13
CA VAL A 92 1.45 -3.22 5.16
C VAL A 92 1.15 -1.87 4.53
N GLY A 93 -0.07 -1.39 4.70
CA GLY A 93 -0.50 -0.05 4.31
C GLY A 93 -0.55 0.89 5.52
N LEU A 94 -0.45 2.18 5.24
CA LEU A 94 -0.65 3.24 6.22
C LEU A 94 -1.31 4.47 5.58
N GLU A 95 -2.18 5.10 6.35
CA GLU A 95 -2.67 6.45 6.15
C GLU A 95 -1.96 7.38 7.14
N TYR A 96 -1.51 8.53 6.69
CA TYR A 96 -0.77 9.45 7.54
C TYR A 96 -0.96 10.92 7.16
N GLU A 97 -0.77 11.78 8.15
CA GLU A 97 -0.78 13.24 8.01
C GLU A 97 0.62 13.80 8.23
N LEU A 98 1.06 14.66 7.30
CA LEU A 98 2.33 15.37 7.39
C LEU A 98 2.10 16.87 7.66
N PRO A 99 2.81 17.47 8.62
CA PRO A 99 2.73 18.90 8.87
C PRO A 99 3.43 19.69 7.75
N VAL A 100 2.80 20.77 7.30
CA VAL A 100 3.27 21.62 6.21
C VAL A 100 4.12 22.76 6.74
N LYS A 101 5.34 22.89 6.21
CA LYS A 101 6.27 23.98 6.50
C LYS A 101 6.62 24.71 5.21
N ASP A 102 6.46 26.03 5.23
CA ASP A 102 6.82 26.91 4.10
C ASP A 102 6.23 26.45 2.73
N GLY A 103 5.02 25.87 2.77
CA GLY A 103 4.31 25.38 1.58
C GLY A 103 4.82 24.04 1.04
N ALA A 104 5.51 23.24 1.85
CA ALA A 104 5.95 21.90 1.49
C ALA A 104 5.87 20.92 2.67
N VAL A 105 5.91 19.63 2.36
CA VAL A 105 6.16 18.55 3.31
C VAL A 105 7.37 17.73 2.88
N SER A 106 8.10 17.22 3.86
CA SER A 106 9.15 16.23 3.67
C SER A 106 9.16 15.31 4.88
N ALA A 107 9.19 14.00 4.62
CA ALA A 107 9.23 12.99 5.66
C ALA A 107 9.95 11.72 5.19
N ILE A 108 10.57 11.02 6.13
CA ILE A 108 11.06 9.65 5.94
C ILE A 108 10.13 8.72 6.70
N ILE A 109 9.56 7.76 6.00
CA ILE A 109 8.67 6.74 6.54
C ILE A 109 9.45 5.43 6.59
N GLN A 110 9.38 4.71 7.70
CA GLN A 110 10.07 3.45 7.89
C GLN A 110 9.11 2.37 8.38
N ALA A 111 9.32 1.15 7.89
CA ALA A 111 8.70 -0.06 8.40
C ALA A 111 9.80 -1.04 8.81
N THR A 112 9.76 -1.50 10.06
CA THR A 112 10.70 -2.49 10.59
C THR A 112 9.92 -3.73 11.03
N VAL A 113 10.36 -4.91 10.57
CA VAL A 113 9.74 -6.19 10.91
C VAL A 113 10.50 -6.86 12.05
N TYR A 114 9.76 -7.37 13.02
CA TYR A 114 10.24 -8.13 14.16
C TYR A 114 9.58 -9.51 14.20
N ASP A 115 10.33 -10.53 14.62
CA ASP A 115 9.79 -11.84 15.00
C ASP A 115 9.21 -11.83 16.44
N ASP A 116 8.80 -13.01 16.93
CA ASP A 116 8.19 -13.18 18.25
C ASP A 116 9.17 -13.03 19.42
N ASP A 117 10.48 -13.06 19.14
CA ASP A 117 11.56 -12.81 20.08
C ASP A 117 12.04 -11.33 20.05
N ASP A 118 11.29 -10.43 19.40
CA ASP A 118 11.64 -9.02 19.16
C ASP A 118 12.94 -8.84 18.34
N THR A 119 13.33 -9.81 17.53
CA THR A 119 14.50 -9.71 16.65
C THR A 119 14.12 -9.02 15.35
N GLU A 120 14.82 -7.94 15.01
CA GLU A 120 14.67 -7.26 13.72
C GLU A 120 15.07 -8.20 12.57
N LEU A 121 14.15 -8.45 11.65
CA LEU A 121 14.37 -9.29 10.48
C LEU A 121 14.59 -8.50 9.20
N ASP A 122 13.79 -7.45 8.99
CA ASP A 122 13.87 -6.62 7.80
C ASP A 122 13.47 -5.17 8.12
N ARG A 123 13.94 -4.25 7.27
CA ARG A 123 13.60 -2.83 7.36
C ARG A 123 13.53 -2.22 5.97
N SER A 124 12.45 -1.49 5.73
CA SER A 124 12.26 -0.69 4.52
C SER A 124 11.98 0.77 4.87
N SER A 125 12.25 1.67 3.93
CA SER A 125 12.03 3.10 4.10
C SER A 125 11.65 3.76 2.77
N MET A 126 10.81 4.80 2.83
CA MET A 126 10.48 5.65 1.69
C MET A 126 10.50 7.13 2.08
N ASP A 127 10.84 7.98 1.11
CA ASP A 127 10.76 9.43 1.23
C ASP A 127 9.39 9.90 0.75
N SER A 128 8.81 10.88 1.45
CA SER A 128 7.53 11.50 1.10
C SER A 128 7.70 13.02 1.04
N ASP A 129 7.81 13.55 -0.17
CA ASP A 129 7.97 14.99 -0.43
C ASP A 129 6.82 15.51 -1.31
N ALA A 130 6.24 16.65 -0.93
CA ALA A 130 5.22 17.30 -1.75
C ALA A 130 5.19 18.82 -1.55
N VAL A 131 4.78 19.55 -2.59
CA VAL A 131 4.51 20.99 -2.54
C VAL A 131 3.02 21.21 -2.26
N VAL A 132 2.71 22.08 -1.31
CA VAL A 132 1.36 22.35 -0.81
C VAL A 132 1.00 23.81 -1.12
N GLN A 133 0.01 24.00 -1.99
CA GLN A 133 -0.32 25.32 -2.54
C GLN A 133 -1.62 25.93 -1.98
N ASP A 134 -2.41 25.14 -1.26
CA ASP A 134 -3.72 25.53 -0.74
C ASP A 134 -3.65 26.21 0.63
N GLY A 135 -2.47 26.28 1.24
CA GLY A 135 -2.24 26.84 2.57
C GLY A 135 -2.67 25.93 3.71
N SER A 136 -2.93 24.64 3.44
CA SER A 136 -3.24 23.64 4.46
C SER A 136 -2.09 23.48 5.45
N ALA A 137 -2.41 23.34 6.74
CA ALA A 137 -1.43 23.09 7.80
C ALA A 137 -0.92 21.64 7.81
N PHE A 138 -1.71 20.72 7.27
CA PHE A 138 -1.42 19.30 7.15
C PHE A 138 -1.86 18.80 5.77
N VAL A 139 -1.21 17.73 5.30
CA VAL A 139 -1.63 16.99 4.11
C VAL A 139 -1.73 15.51 4.43
N SER A 140 -2.78 14.87 3.94
CA SER A 140 -3.00 13.43 4.09
C SER A 140 -2.39 12.67 2.92
N HIS A 141 -1.74 11.56 3.22
CA HIS A 141 -1.13 10.67 2.25
C HIS A 141 -1.40 9.20 2.62
N GLU A 142 -1.25 8.34 1.62
CA GLU A 142 -1.29 6.90 1.74
C GLU A 142 0.05 6.32 1.29
N GLY A 143 0.47 5.24 1.92
CA GLY A 143 1.70 4.53 1.56
C GLY A 143 1.60 3.05 1.91
N TRP A 144 2.58 2.28 1.43
CA TRP A 144 2.70 0.87 1.77
C TRP A 144 4.15 0.38 1.72
N PHE A 145 4.41 -0.71 2.44
CA PHE A 145 5.65 -1.49 2.36
C PHE A 145 5.32 -2.94 2.07
N ALA A 146 6.23 -3.65 1.43
CA ALA A 146 6.10 -5.06 1.13
C ALA A 146 7.37 -5.81 1.53
N PHE A 147 7.19 -6.99 2.10
CA PHE A 147 8.24 -7.85 2.63
C PHE A 147 8.07 -9.27 2.12
N ASP A 148 9.16 -9.85 1.62
CA ASP A 148 9.24 -11.25 1.18
C ASP A 148 9.45 -12.14 2.40
N THR A 149 8.62 -13.18 2.54
CA THR A 149 8.63 -14.09 3.69
C THR A 149 9.31 -15.43 3.41
N SER A 150 9.94 -15.61 2.25
CA SER A 150 10.51 -16.90 1.81
C SER A 150 11.56 -17.47 2.78
N ASP A 151 12.30 -16.59 3.47
CA ASP A 151 13.34 -16.97 4.43
C ASP A 151 12.86 -16.94 5.90
N TRP A 152 11.57 -16.69 6.14
CA TRP A 152 11.01 -16.58 7.49
C TRP A 152 10.51 -17.93 8.01
N HIS A 153 9.91 -17.93 9.20
CA HIS A 153 9.32 -19.10 9.82
C HIS A 153 7.84 -18.85 10.09
N THR A 154 7.09 -19.91 10.36
CA THR A 154 5.71 -19.76 10.84
C THR A 154 5.74 -19.28 12.29
N GLY A 155 4.84 -18.36 12.64
CA GLY A 155 4.88 -17.70 13.94
C GLY A 155 4.27 -16.30 13.91
N ARG A 156 4.39 -15.58 15.01
CA ARG A 156 3.90 -14.21 15.15
C ARG A 156 4.98 -13.22 14.76
N TYR A 157 4.57 -12.14 14.11
CA TYR A 157 5.41 -11.06 13.66
C TYR A 157 4.78 -9.70 13.96
N THR A 158 5.63 -8.69 14.08
CA THR A 158 5.20 -7.31 14.27
C THR A 158 5.88 -6.42 13.23
N ILE A 159 5.12 -5.57 12.55
CA ILE A 159 5.67 -4.44 11.80
C ILE A 159 5.51 -3.17 12.62
N GLU A 160 6.61 -2.49 12.93
CA GLU A 160 6.61 -1.15 13.50
C GLU A 160 6.73 -0.11 12.37
N LEU A 161 5.80 0.83 12.34
CA LEU A 161 5.75 1.97 11.41
C LEU A 161 6.14 3.25 12.13
N VAL A 162 7.08 4.00 11.55
CA VAL A 162 7.59 5.27 12.08
C VAL A 162 7.65 6.32 10.97
N ILE A 163 7.22 7.54 11.27
CA ILE A 163 7.36 8.69 10.38
C ILE A 163 8.23 9.75 11.05
N ASN A 164 9.29 10.17 10.36
CA ASN A 164 10.10 11.32 10.74
C ASN A 164 9.79 12.50 9.79
N ALA A 165 9.16 13.55 10.31
CA ALA A 165 8.94 14.80 9.58
C ALA A 165 10.23 15.61 9.58
N THR A 166 10.96 15.57 8.47
CA THR A 166 12.34 16.08 8.37
C THR A 166 12.41 17.60 8.56
N GLU A 167 11.40 18.32 8.06
CA GLU A 167 11.29 19.79 8.15
C GLU A 167 11.13 20.31 9.59
N TYR A 168 10.52 19.51 10.47
CA TYR A 168 10.32 19.84 11.89
C TYR A 168 11.30 19.09 12.81
N GLY A 169 12.02 18.09 12.30
CA GLY A 169 12.85 17.21 13.13
C GLY A 169 12.04 16.42 14.16
N THR A 170 10.75 16.20 13.89
CA THR A 170 9.83 15.49 14.80
C THR A 170 9.58 14.08 14.29
N THR A 171 9.36 13.15 15.24
CA THR A 171 8.98 11.77 14.95
C THR A 171 7.57 11.53 15.48
N ALA A 172 6.73 10.90 14.66
CA ALA A 172 5.40 10.45 15.05
C ALA A 172 5.49 9.38 16.17
N ASP A 173 4.41 9.21 16.93
CA ASP A 173 4.30 8.03 17.80
C ASP A 173 4.26 6.77 16.91
N PRO A 174 5.04 5.71 17.21
CA PRO A 174 5.07 4.51 16.38
C PRO A 174 3.74 3.78 16.42
N VAL A 175 3.37 3.16 15.28
CA VAL A 175 2.20 2.29 15.16
C VAL A 175 2.69 0.88 14.83
N THR A 176 2.15 -0.12 15.52
CA THR A 176 2.47 -1.53 15.26
C THR A 176 1.32 -2.25 14.58
N VAL A 177 1.66 -3.14 13.65
CA VAL A 177 0.73 -4.08 13.00
C VAL A 177 1.22 -5.49 13.30
N GLU A 178 0.43 -6.25 14.05
CA GLU A 178 0.71 -7.65 14.36
C GLU A 178 0.07 -8.57 13.32
N PHE A 179 0.75 -9.66 12.97
CA PHE A 179 0.23 -10.68 12.06
C PHE A 179 0.94 -12.02 12.29
N ASP A 180 0.36 -13.09 11.77
CA ASP A 180 0.97 -14.42 11.82
C ASP A 180 1.46 -14.85 10.42
N ILE A 181 2.65 -15.45 10.34
CA ILE A 181 3.05 -16.26 9.19
C ILE A 181 2.57 -17.69 9.43
N VAL A 182 1.83 -18.22 8.46
CA VAL A 182 1.18 -19.52 8.53
C VAL A 182 1.56 -20.37 7.31
N GLU A 183 1.15 -21.64 7.25
CA GLU A 183 1.38 -22.47 6.07
C GLU A 183 0.68 -21.86 4.84
N PRO A 184 1.28 -21.86 3.63
CA PRO A 184 0.60 -21.40 2.42
C PRO A 184 -0.65 -22.25 2.13
N LEU A 185 -1.56 -21.74 1.31
CA LEU A 185 -2.77 -22.46 0.89
C LEU A 185 -2.39 -23.69 0.07
N GLY A 186 -2.86 -24.87 0.46
CA GLY A 186 -2.62 -26.14 -0.23
C GLY A 186 -3.87 -26.79 -0.82
N GLU A 187 -3.74 -28.06 -1.23
CA GLU A 187 -4.77 -28.84 -1.94
C GLU A 187 -6.14 -28.90 -1.26
N SER A 188 -6.19 -28.84 0.07
CA SER A 188 -7.44 -28.90 0.83
C SER A 188 -7.97 -27.52 1.24
N ASP A 189 -7.22 -26.46 1.00
CA ASP A 189 -7.54 -25.11 1.47
C ASP A 189 -8.21 -24.26 0.39
N VAL A 190 -8.24 -24.74 -0.85
CA VAL A 190 -8.76 -23.96 -1.99
C VAL A 190 -9.81 -24.70 -2.80
N ALA A 191 -10.66 -23.91 -3.46
CA ALA A 191 -11.53 -24.36 -4.53
C ALA A 191 -11.30 -23.51 -5.78
N LEU A 192 -11.29 -24.17 -6.94
CA LEU A 192 -11.17 -23.51 -8.23
C LEU A 192 -12.57 -23.29 -8.82
N GLU A 193 -12.88 -22.05 -9.16
CA GLU A 193 -14.17 -21.64 -9.72
C GLU A 193 -13.95 -21.04 -11.11
N LEU A 194 -14.33 -21.74 -12.17
CA LEU A 194 -14.26 -21.21 -13.53
C LEU A 194 -15.27 -20.06 -13.68
N VAL A 195 -14.81 -18.88 -14.07
CA VAL A 195 -15.63 -17.66 -14.20
C VAL A 195 -16.02 -17.43 -15.65
N GLU A 196 -15.03 -17.37 -16.53
CA GLU A 196 -15.23 -17.08 -17.95
C GLU A 196 -14.40 -18.04 -18.80
N LYS A 197 -15.06 -18.60 -19.80
CA LYS A 197 -14.45 -19.40 -20.86
C LYS A 197 -15.22 -19.14 -22.16
N PRO A 198 -14.55 -19.01 -23.31
CA PRO A 198 -15.23 -18.95 -24.59
C PRO A 198 -16.13 -20.18 -24.80
N ASN A 199 -17.32 -19.94 -25.39
CA ASN A 199 -18.25 -21.02 -25.75
C ASN A 199 -17.63 -22.04 -26.71
N THR A 200 -16.68 -21.58 -27.53
CA THR A 200 -15.95 -22.41 -28.48
C THR A 200 -14.50 -21.98 -28.50
N ILE A 201 -13.61 -22.93 -28.27
CA ILE A 201 -12.17 -22.78 -28.42
C ILE A 201 -11.76 -23.58 -29.65
N ARG A 202 -10.94 -23.03 -30.53
CA ARG A 202 -10.50 -23.69 -31.77
C ARG A 202 -8.99 -23.76 -31.84
N VAL A 203 -8.47 -24.76 -32.53
CA VAL A 203 -7.03 -24.86 -32.78
C VAL A 203 -6.50 -23.62 -33.50
N ASN A 204 -5.34 -23.15 -33.07
CA ASN A 204 -4.63 -21.97 -33.58
C ASN A 204 -5.39 -20.63 -33.44
N GLU A 205 -6.50 -20.59 -32.69
CA GLU A 205 -7.17 -19.34 -32.32
C GLU A 205 -6.82 -19.01 -30.85
N PRO A 206 -6.34 -17.80 -30.55
CA PRO A 206 -6.09 -17.39 -29.17
C PRO A 206 -7.40 -17.27 -28.40
N PHE A 207 -7.36 -17.61 -27.12
CA PHE A 207 -8.49 -17.48 -26.22
C PHE A 207 -8.06 -17.16 -24.80
N ASP A 208 -8.99 -16.57 -24.06
CA ASP A 208 -8.78 -16.19 -22.68
C ASP A 208 -9.55 -17.15 -21.76
N LEU A 209 -9.01 -17.38 -20.56
CA LEU A 209 -9.68 -18.09 -19.47
C LEU A 209 -9.64 -17.22 -18.23
N THR A 210 -10.76 -17.06 -17.54
CA THR A 210 -10.81 -16.40 -16.24
C THR A 210 -11.35 -17.36 -15.19
N TYR A 211 -10.66 -17.46 -14.07
CA TYR A 211 -11.04 -18.32 -12.96
C TYR A 211 -10.77 -17.63 -11.63
N ASN A 212 -11.48 -18.05 -10.58
CA ASN A 212 -11.17 -17.65 -9.22
C ASN A 212 -10.55 -18.83 -8.47
N ILE A 213 -9.60 -18.52 -7.59
CA ILE A 213 -9.18 -19.41 -6.52
C ILE A 213 -9.83 -18.88 -5.24
N ARG A 214 -10.67 -19.71 -4.63
CA ARG A 214 -11.36 -19.40 -3.38
C ARG A 214 -10.68 -20.09 -2.22
N ASN A 215 -10.34 -19.34 -1.18
CA ASN A 215 -9.91 -19.91 0.09
C ASN A 215 -11.13 -20.50 0.81
N VAL A 216 -11.15 -21.82 0.98
CA VAL A 216 -12.21 -22.57 1.69
C VAL A 216 -11.80 -22.98 3.10
N SER A 217 -10.57 -22.65 3.52
CA SER A 217 -10.12 -22.80 4.89
C SER A 217 -10.76 -21.75 5.81
N ASP A 218 -10.52 -21.91 7.12
CA ASP A 218 -10.99 -21.00 8.17
C ASP A 218 -9.95 -19.94 8.59
N ARG A 219 -8.85 -19.81 7.82
CA ARG A 219 -7.74 -18.88 8.09
C ARG A 219 -7.36 -18.07 6.86
N ASP A 220 -6.80 -16.89 7.09
CA ASP A 220 -6.18 -16.11 6.02
C ASP A 220 -4.83 -16.76 5.67
N SER A 221 -4.49 -16.81 4.39
CA SER A 221 -3.17 -17.29 3.97
C SER A 221 -2.88 -16.83 2.54
N SER A 222 -1.67 -17.11 2.08
CA SER A 222 -1.21 -16.78 0.74
C SER A 222 -1.34 -17.97 -0.19
N LEU A 223 -1.68 -17.66 -1.44
CA LEU A 223 -1.39 -18.51 -2.58
C LEU A 223 0.09 -18.37 -2.94
N THR A 224 0.79 -19.49 -3.13
CA THR A 224 2.17 -19.54 -3.64
C THR A 224 2.27 -20.66 -4.66
N VAL A 225 2.09 -20.34 -5.93
CA VAL A 225 2.11 -21.29 -7.04
C VAL A 225 3.04 -20.74 -8.11
N ASP A 226 3.95 -21.58 -8.59
CA ASP A 226 4.97 -21.22 -9.59
C ASP A 226 4.66 -21.80 -10.98
N ALA A 227 3.76 -22.79 -11.06
CA ALA A 227 3.45 -23.46 -12.30
C ALA A 227 1.98 -23.89 -12.37
N VAL A 228 1.49 -23.95 -13.61
CA VAL A 228 0.23 -24.62 -13.94
C VAL A 228 0.49 -25.62 -15.06
N VAL A 229 -0.31 -26.67 -15.11
CA VAL A 229 -0.14 -27.75 -16.08
C VAL A 229 -1.37 -27.85 -16.96
N VAL A 230 -1.16 -27.93 -18.26
CA VAL A 230 -2.22 -28.22 -19.23
C VAL A 230 -1.98 -29.62 -19.79
N ASP A 231 -2.83 -30.57 -19.39
CA ASP A 231 -2.75 -31.94 -19.89
C ASP A 231 -3.64 -32.15 -21.11
N HIS A 232 -3.24 -33.12 -21.91
CA HIS A 232 -3.99 -33.69 -23.01
C HIS A 232 -3.67 -35.19 -23.12
N GLU A 233 -4.59 -36.00 -23.65
CA GLU A 233 -4.37 -37.46 -23.71
C GLU A 233 -3.35 -37.88 -24.78
N GLU A 234 -3.23 -37.11 -25.86
CA GLU A 234 -2.38 -37.45 -27.02
C GLU A 234 -1.04 -36.70 -27.07
N VAL A 235 -0.83 -35.69 -26.22
CA VAL A 235 0.43 -34.93 -26.17
C VAL A 235 0.95 -34.82 -24.76
N ASP A 236 2.27 -34.64 -24.65
CA ASP A 236 2.90 -34.42 -23.36
C ASP A 236 2.30 -33.19 -22.67
N ALA A 237 2.14 -33.30 -21.34
CA ALA A 237 1.65 -32.21 -20.52
C ALA A 237 2.54 -30.97 -20.68
N VAL A 238 1.92 -29.82 -20.84
CA VAL A 238 2.62 -28.55 -20.96
C VAL A 238 2.61 -27.87 -19.60
N GLU A 239 3.79 -27.71 -19.02
CA GLU A 239 4.00 -26.87 -17.85
C GLU A 239 4.14 -25.41 -18.29
N LEU A 240 3.35 -24.54 -17.66
CA LEU A 240 3.36 -23.11 -17.89
C LEU A 240 3.86 -22.46 -16.61
N GLU A 241 5.01 -21.77 -16.69
CA GLU A 241 5.51 -20.95 -15.58
C GLU A 241 4.49 -19.83 -15.30
N ARG A 242 3.98 -19.80 -14.07
CA ARG A 242 2.95 -18.88 -13.61
C ARG A 242 3.20 -18.54 -12.16
N ASP A 243 3.56 -17.28 -11.91
CA ASP A 243 3.67 -16.74 -10.56
C ASP A 243 2.27 -16.35 -10.05
N LEU A 244 1.48 -17.32 -9.58
CA LEU A 244 0.19 -17.04 -8.95
C LEU A 244 0.43 -16.84 -7.45
N SER A 245 0.42 -15.58 -7.03
CA SER A 245 0.56 -15.20 -5.63
C SER A 245 -0.51 -14.20 -5.20
N GLY A 246 -0.84 -14.23 -3.92
CA GLY A 246 -1.78 -13.27 -3.34
C GLY A 246 -2.31 -13.71 -1.97
N ASN A 247 -2.62 -12.74 -1.12
CA ASN A 247 -3.22 -12.98 0.20
C ASN A 247 -4.74 -13.09 0.06
N ILE A 248 -5.27 -14.27 0.39
CA ILE A 248 -6.69 -14.58 0.27
C ILE A 248 -7.27 -14.77 1.68
N PRO A 249 -8.12 -13.84 2.16
CA PRO A 249 -8.78 -13.99 3.45
C PRO A 249 -9.61 -15.28 3.53
N ALA A 250 -9.89 -15.75 4.74
CA ALA A 250 -10.77 -16.89 4.97
C ALA A 250 -12.12 -16.69 4.27
N GLY A 251 -12.52 -17.64 3.42
CA GLY A 251 -13.73 -17.55 2.61
C GLY A 251 -13.66 -16.56 1.43
N GLY A 252 -12.56 -15.83 1.29
CA GLY A 252 -12.25 -14.89 0.21
C GLY A 252 -11.91 -15.58 -1.10
N ARG A 253 -11.74 -14.78 -2.16
CA ARG A 253 -11.37 -15.27 -3.49
C ARG A 253 -10.40 -14.31 -4.18
N GLU A 254 -9.58 -14.85 -5.07
CA GLU A 254 -8.68 -14.13 -5.96
C GLU A 254 -8.95 -14.53 -7.41
N GLN A 255 -8.94 -13.56 -8.33
CA GLN A 255 -9.26 -13.79 -9.73
C GLN A 255 -8.01 -13.76 -10.59
N PHE A 256 -7.86 -14.76 -11.44
CA PHE A 256 -6.76 -14.90 -12.39
C PHE A 256 -7.31 -15.01 -13.81
N SER A 257 -6.53 -14.50 -14.76
CA SER A 257 -6.82 -14.60 -16.18
C SER A 257 -5.61 -15.11 -16.95
N GLU A 258 -5.83 -16.13 -17.76
CA GLU A 258 -4.92 -16.57 -18.81
C GLU A 258 -5.34 -15.86 -20.09
N VAL A 259 -4.41 -15.12 -20.71
CA VAL A 259 -4.69 -14.37 -21.94
C VAL A 259 -3.92 -14.97 -23.10
N ASP A 260 -4.51 -14.90 -24.30
CA ASP A 260 -3.89 -15.34 -25.55
C ASP A 260 -3.43 -16.81 -25.54
N PHE A 261 -4.11 -17.67 -24.77
CA PHE A 261 -3.79 -19.09 -24.75
C PHE A 261 -4.15 -19.73 -26.10
N SER A 262 -3.32 -20.62 -26.63
CA SER A 262 -3.58 -21.29 -27.90
C SER A 262 -2.91 -22.65 -27.98
N THR A 263 -3.49 -23.55 -28.79
CA THR A 263 -2.95 -24.88 -29.05
C THR A 263 -3.23 -25.27 -30.49
N ASN A 264 -2.39 -26.14 -31.05
CA ASN A 264 -2.53 -26.69 -32.40
C ASN A 264 -3.17 -28.09 -32.41
N VAL A 265 -3.58 -28.61 -31.25
CA VAL A 265 -4.18 -29.94 -31.08
C VAL A 265 -5.64 -29.81 -30.66
N THR A 266 -6.51 -30.62 -31.26
CA THR A 266 -7.93 -30.75 -30.89
C THR A 266 -8.10 -31.80 -29.80
N GLY A 267 -9.09 -31.64 -28.93
CA GLY A 267 -9.43 -32.67 -27.95
C GLY A 267 -9.84 -32.10 -26.60
N GLU A 268 -9.91 -32.97 -25.61
CA GLU A 268 -10.17 -32.63 -24.21
C GLU A 268 -8.86 -32.30 -23.52
N PHE A 269 -8.77 -31.12 -22.92
CA PHE A 269 -7.66 -30.67 -22.11
C PHE A 269 -8.10 -30.52 -20.66
N THR A 270 -7.15 -30.61 -19.74
CA THR A 270 -7.36 -30.22 -18.33
C THR A 270 -6.35 -29.18 -17.94
N TYR A 271 -6.82 -28.00 -17.52
CA TYR A 271 -5.99 -27.00 -16.84
C TYR A 271 -5.92 -27.39 -15.37
N ARG A 272 -4.72 -27.59 -14.83
CA ARG A 272 -4.47 -27.99 -13.44
C ARG A 272 -3.49 -27.05 -12.77
N ILE A 273 -3.68 -26.89 -11.46
CA ILE A 273 -2.73 -26.28 -10.55
C ILE A 273 -2.27 -27.39 -9.60
N PRO A 274 -1.19 -28.12 -9.91
CA PRO A 274 -0.81 -29.33 -9.20
C PRO A 274 -0.60 -29.15 -7.69
N GLU A 275 0.02 -28.04 -7.28
CA GLU A 275 0.31 -27.66 -5.90
C GLU A 275 -0.97 -27.54 -5.05
N LEU A 276 -2.07 -27.22 -5.72
CA LEU A 276 -3.39 -27.04 -5.12
C LEU A 276 -4.33 -28.22 -5.41
N GLY A 277 -3.90 -29.24 -6.15
CA GLY A 277 -4.74 -30.38 -6.53
C GLY A 277 -6.07 -30.03 -7.21
N VAL A 278 -6.19 -28.84 -7.80
CA VAL A 278 -7.39 -28.36 -8.47
C VAL A 278 -7.19 -28.27 -9.98
N GLY A 279 -8.30 -28.33 -10.73
CA GLY A 279 -8.28 -28.14 -12.17
C GLY A 279 -9.67 -28.13 -12.78
N PHE A 280 -9.76 -27.73 -14.04
CA PHE A 280 -11.00 -27.78 -14.82
C PHE A 280 -10.75 -28.27 -16.25
N PRO A 281 -11.70 -29.02 -16.84
CA PRO A 281 -11.60 -29.47 -18.21
C PRO A 281 -12.00 -28.39 -19.22
N PHE A 282 -11.42 -28.42 -20.41
CA PHE A 282 -11.87 -27.64 -21.56
C PHE A 282 -11.61 -28.36 -22.89
N THR A 283 -12.57 -28.27 -23.81
CA THR A 283 -12.44 -28.84 -25.16
C THR A 283 -11.93 -27.83 -26.18
N VAL A 284 -11.05 -28.26 -27.09
CA VAL A 284 -10.58 -27.52 -28.26
C VAL A 284 -11.10 -28.17 -29.54
N GLU A 285 -11.84 -27.42 -30.34
CA GLU A 285 -12.45 -27.86 -31.59
C GLU A 285 -11.50 -27.73 -32.80
N PRO A 286 -11.77 -28.47 -33.89
CA PRO A 286 -11.14 -28.26 -35.19
C PRO A 286 -11.29 -26.80 -35.71
N PRO A 287 -10.47 -26.39 -36.69
CA PRO A 287 -10.57 -25.04 -37.27
C PRO A 287 -11.94 -24.86 -37.97
N ARG A 288 -12.35 -23.61 -38.18
CA ARG A 288 -13.53 -23.33 -39.02
C ARG A 288 -13.24 -23.70 -40.47
N ASP A 289 -14.13 -24.48 -41.08
CA ASP A 289 -14.14 -24.77 -42.52
C ASP A 289 -14.34 -23.49 -43.37
#